data_AF-A0A845UUD1-F1
#
_entry.id   AF-A0A845UUD1-F1
#
_cell.length_a   1.000
_cell.length_b   1.000
_cell.length_c   1.000
_cell.angle_alpha   90.00
_cell.angle_beta   90.00
_cell.angle_gamma   90.00
#
_symmetry.space_group_name_H-M   'P 1'
#
loop_
_entity.id
_entity.type
_entity.pdbx_description
1 polymer ?
#
loop_
_entity_poly.entity_id
_entity_poly.type
_entity_poly.pdbx_seq_one_letter_code
_entity_poly.pdbx_strand_id
1 'polypeptide(L)'
;KRYFPAQYEGWMRTSEMQETTYGGGGKAAAEDMDIEKINYLEMYPFLKVNYDGFAFSKGYYRSRGHYYALTDIADTERLPDWEKRPATCIGCKTTDVSKLDAIHGDDWYSMPFAKVMGSNTIGCLDCHAPDDATVRHARTWLDEGIAHGTFANIEPEGRTDLVCAQCHTNYHFNAETRKVELAWTTGLTAEAQLEHYDEAQRSDEWVHPQTGALVAKLQHPEYELYHEGQEVNVHSRLGLQCTDCHMPKATDSDGEEYTEHHWTSPLTHV
;
A
#
# COMPACT_ATOMS: atom_id res chain seq x y z
N LYS A 1 -20.02 9.56 -4.30
CA LYS A 1 -21.07 10.23 -3.49
C LYS A 1 -22.46 10.22 -4.12
N ARG A 2 -22.75 10.94 -5.23
CA ARG A 2 -24.12 11.00 -5.79
C ARG A 2 -24.71 9.63 -6.19
N TYR A 3 -23.89 8.80 -6.84
CA TYR A 3 -24.33 7.51 -7.40
C TYR A 3 -24.12 6.32 -6.46
N PHE A 4 -23.17 6.46 -5.54
CA PHE A 4 -22.76 5.42 -4.58
C PHE A 4 -22.65 6.06 -3.20
N PRO A 5 -23.77 6.44 -2.56
CA PRO A 5 -23.76 7.13 -1.28
C PRO A 5 -23.23 6.24 -0.16
N ALA A 6 -23.74 4.99 -0.03
CA ALA A 6 -23.33 4.05 1.01
C ALA A 6 -21.83 3.70 0.95
N GLN A 7 -21.31 3.38 -0.24
CA GLN A 7 -19.88 3.09 -0.44
C GLN A 7 -19.01 4.31 -0.18
N TYR A 8 -19.47 5.51 -0.57
CA TYR A 8 -18.75 6.74 -0.30
C TYR A 8 -18.70 7.06 1.19
N GLU A 9 -19.81 6.85 1.92
CA GLU A 9 -19.85 7.00 3.37
C GLU A 9 -18.91 6.00 4.04
N GLY A 10 -18.96 4.71 3.66
CA GLY A 10 -18.00 3.70 4.12
C GLY A 10 -16.54 4.09 3.87
N TRP A 11 -16.23 4.59 2.68
CA TRP A 11 -14.88 5.11 2.35
C TRP A 11 -14.50 6.31 3.23
N MET A 12 -15.41 7.25 3.48
CA MET A 12 -15.17 8.39 4.35
C MET A 12 -14.83 7.96 5.79
N ARG A 13 -15.39 6.83 6.26
CA ARG A 13 -15.05 6.27 7.57
C ARG A 13 -13.59 5.84 7.69
N THR A 14 -12.83 5.75 6.61
CA THR A 14 -11.37 5.60 6.69
C THR A 14 -10.65 6.82 7.30
N SER A 15 -11.35 7.93 7.55
CA SER A 15 -10.87 9.00 8.42
C SER A 15 -11.01 8.68 9.91
N GLU A 16 -11.80 7.67 10.29
CA GLU A 16 -11.91 7.22 11.68
C GLU A 16 -10.59 6.58 12.12
N MET A 17 -10.17 6.90 13.34
CA MET A 17 -8.92 6.41 13.93
C MET A 17 -9.27 5.51 15.11
N GLN A 18 -8.91 4.24 15.01
CA GLN A 18 -9.18 3.23 16.02
C GLN A 18 -7.92 2.42 16.29
N GLU A 19 -7.54 2.33 17.56
CA GLU A 19 -6.41 1.51 18.00
C GLU A 19 -6.88 0.11 18.40
N THR A 20 -6.15 -0.91 17.97
CA THR A 20 -6.22 -2.26 18.54
C THR A 20 -4.85 -2.62 19.12
N THR A 21 -4.76 -3.74 19.85
CA THR A 21 -3.53 -4.15 20.54
C THR A 21 -2.29 -4.15 19.63
N TYR A 22 -2.43 -4.65 18.38
CA TYR A 22 -1.31 -4.74 17.43
C TYR A 22 -1.62 -4.22 16.01
N GLY A 23 -2.88 -3.88 15.69
CA GLY A 23 -3.26 -3.11 14.48
C GLY A 23 -4.03 -1.80 14.76
N GLY A 24 -4.62 -1.20 13.73
CA GLY A 24 -5.46 0.00 13.87
C GLY A 24 -4.71 1.32 13.71
N GLY A 25 -5.40 2.33 13.20
CA GLY A 25 -4.85 3.63 12.88
C GLY A 25 -4.94 4.60 14.06
N GLY A 26 -3.82 4.78 14.77
CA GLY A 26 -3.61 5.81 15.81
C GLY A 26 -4.69 5.90 16.90
N LYS A 27 -4.62 6.97 17.71
CA LYS A 27 -5.57 7.21 18.81
C LYS A 27 -5.97 8.69 18.85
N ALA A 28 -7.25 8.96 19.04
CA ALA A 28 -7.73 10.25 19.54
C ALA A 28 -7.71 10.19 21.08
N ALA A 29 -6.97 11.08 21.73
CA ALA A 29 -6.85 11.09 23.19
C ALA A 29 -8.13 11.59 23.90
N ALA A 30 -8.94 12.41 23.22
CA ALA A 30 -10.27 12.86 23.62
C ALA A 30 -11.06 13.34 22.38
N GLU A 31 -12.35 13.61 22.56
CA GLU A 31 -13.18 14.34 21.58
C GLU A 31 -12.53 15.73 21.35
N ASP A 32 -12.39 16.15 20.09
CA ASP A 32 -11.76 17.41 19.65
C ASP A 32 -10.23 17.58 19.86
N MET A 33 -9.49 16.52 20.21
CA MET A 33 -8.02 16.56 20.25
C MET A 33 -7.38 16.14 18.92
N ASP A 34 -6.19 16.70 18.65
CA ASP A 34 -5.37 16.31 17.51
C ASP A 34 -5.04 14.80 17.57
N ILE A 35 -5.19 14.16 16.41
CA ILE A 35 -4.98 12.74 16.21
C ILE A 35 -3.48 12.44 16.31
N GLU A 36 -3.08 11.53 17.20
CA GLU A 36 -1.68 11.16 17.35
C GLU A 36 -1.32 9.99 16.42
N LYS A 37 -0.43 10.24 15.46
CA LYS A 37 0.19 9.19 14.64
C LYS A 37 1.10 8.36 15.55
N ILE A 38 0.96 7.04 15.52
CA ILE A 38 1.82 6.16 16.32
C ILE A 38 3.20 6.06 15.65
N ASN A 39 4.22 6.64 16.28
CA ASN A 39 5.59 6.66 15.77
C ASN A 39 6.31 5.34 16.08
N TYR A 40 6.53 4.50 15.07
CA TYR A 40 7.23 3.23 15.23
C TYR A 40 8.69 3.42 15.63
N LEU A 41 9.32 4.55 15.28
CA LEU A 41 10.69 4.84 15.71
C LEU A 41 10.80 5.18 17.20
N GLU A 42 9.70 5.58 17.83
CA GLU A 42 9.63 5.81 19.29
C GLU A 42 9.26 4.52 20.03
N MET A 43 8.27 3.78 19.52
CA MET A 43 7.86 2.50 20.11
C MET A 43 8.95 1.43 20.00
N TYR A 44 9.70 1.44 18.90
CA TYR A 44 10.76 0.48 18.60
C TYR A 44 12.06 1.21 18.26
N PRO A 45 12.79 1.74 19.26
CA PRO A 45 13.98 2.57 19.03
C PRO A 45 15.08 1.90 18.20
N PHE A 46 15.16 0.56 18.22
CA PHE A 46 16.10 -0.20 17.42
C PHE A 46 15.89 0.00 15.90
N LEU A 47 14.70 0.40 15.45
CA LEU A 47 14.44 0.70 14.03
C LEU A 47 15.25 1.90 13.53
N LYS A 48 15.58 2.86 14.40
CA LYS A 48 16.48 3.97 14.03
C LYS A 48 17.89 3.48 13.70
N VAL A 49 18.34 2.45 14.41
CA VAL A 49 19.63 1.80 14.16
C VAL A 49 19.52 0.95 12.91
N ASN A 50 18.53 0.05 12.81
CA ASN A 50 18.39 -0.85 11.65
C ASN A 50 18.24 -0.11 10.31
N TYR A 51 17.62 1.08 10.31
CA TYR A 51 17.45 1.89 9.12
C TYR A 51 18.48 3.01 8.97
N ASP A 52 19.58 2.98 9.74
CA ASP A 52 20.63 3.99 9.63
C ASP A 52 21.17 4.05 8.20
N GLY A 53 21.41 5.26 7.70
CA GLY A 53 21.73 5.50 6.29
C GLY A 53 20.54 5.45 5.31
N PHE A 54 19.34 5.09 5.76
CA PHE A 54 18.13 5.03 4.92
C PHE A 54 17.03 5.98 5.40
N ALA A 55 16.12 6.40 4.51
CA ALA A 55 15.11 7.42 4.81
C ALA A 55 14.16 7.01 5.95
N PHE A 56 13.92 5.70 6.14
CA PHE A 56 13.06 5.19 7.20
C PHE A 56 13.59 5.45 8.62
N SER A 57 14.87 5.76 8.80
CA SER A 57 15.40 6.23 10.10
C SER A 57 14.91 7.62 10.50
N LYS A 58 14.34 8.39 9.55
CA LYS A 58 13.88 9.77 9.76
C LYS A 58 12.42 9.87 10.20
N GLY A 59 11.57 9.01 9.65
CA GLY A 59 10.15 8.96 9.98
C GLY A 59 9.53 7.63 9.57
N TYR A 60 8.92 6.94 10.51
CA TYR A 60 8.20 5.69 10.25
C TYR A 60 7.05 5.56 11.26
N TYR A 61 5.84 5.58 10.74
CA TYR A 61 4.61 5.62 11.53
C TYR A 61 3.74 4.43 11.16
N ARG A 62 2.93 3.99 12.12
CA ARG A 62 1.85 3.05 11.87
C ARG A 62 0.93 3.58 10.79
N SER A 63 0.49 2.71 9.88
CA SER A 63 -0.51 3.05 8.88
C SER A 63 -1.84 3.42 9.54
N ARG A 64 -2.61 4.26 8.84
CA ARG A 64 -4.00 4.60 9.13
C ARG A 64 -4.81 4.60 7.83
N GLY A 65 -6.09 4.95 7.90
CA GLY A 65 -6.99 4.78 6.75
C GLY A 65 -6.61 5.59 5.51
N HIS A 66 -7.08 5.11 4.35
CA HIS A 66 -6.78 5.63 3.02
C HIS A 66 -7.07 7.13 2.84
N TYR A 67 -8.02 7.67 3.60
CA TYR A 67 -8.29 9.11 3.66
C TYR A 67 -7.02 9.95 3.89
N TYR A 68 -6.10 9.45 4.72
CA TYR A 68 -4.91 10.19 5.13
C TYR A 68 -3.67 9.95 4.25
N ALA A 69 -3.75 9.10 3.22
CA ALA A 69 -2.58 8.68 2.47
C ALA A 69 -1.79 9.86 1.87
N LEU A 70 -2.48 10.87 1.32
CA LEU A 70 -1.82 12.09 0.82
C LEU A 70 -1.25 12.98 1.91
N THR A 71 -1.99 13.18 3.00
CA THR A 71 -1.51 13.99 4.13
C THR A 71 -0.26 13.35 4.72
N ASP A 72 -0.24 12.03 4.89
CA ASP A 72 0.88 11.33 5.51
C ASP A 72 2.13 11.27 4.64
N ILE A 73 1.98 11.17 3.31
CA ILE A 73 3.15 11.26 2.42
C ILE A 73 3.65 12.71 2.29
N ALA A 74 2.78 13.71 2.39
CA ALA A 74 3.18 15.11 2.39
C ALA A 74 3.96 15.47 3.68
N ASP A 75 3.50 14.98 4.82
CA ASP A 75 4.08 15.32 6.13
C ASP A 75 5.35 14.52 6.49
N THR A 76 5.67 13.46 5.74
CA THR A 76 6.72 12.53 6.16
C THR A 76 8.13 13.12 6.06
N GLU A 77 8.93 12.90 7.10
CA GLU A 77 10.35 13.28 7.17
C GLU A 77 11.23 12.50 6.17
N ARG A 78 10.68 11.44 5.55
CA ARG A 78 11.39 10.64 4.53
C ARG A 78 11.60 11.39 3.22
N LEU A 79 10.75 12.39 2.93
CA LEU A 79 10.77 13.17 1.68
C LEU A 79 11.08 14.65 1.97
N PRO A 80 12.29 14.98 2.49
CA PRO A 80 12.61 16.35 2.91
C PRO A 80 12.75 17.35 1.76
N ASP A 81 12.88 16.89 0.51
CA ASP A 81 13.03 17.72 -0.68
C ASP A 81 12.21 17.14 -1.84
N TRP A 82 11.03 17.71 -2.08
CA TRP A 82 10.10 17.22 -3.10
C TRP A 82 10.58 17.45 -4.54
N GLU A 83 11.56 18.32 -4.77
CA GLU A 83 12.12 18.54 -6.11
C GLU A 83 13.12 17.46 -6.51
N LYS A 84 13.70 16.75 -5.52
CA LYS A 84 14.69 15.68 -5.75
C LYS A 84 14.14 14.27 -5.58
N ARG A 85 12.90 14.14 -5.12
CA ARG A 85 12.26 12.84 -4.93
C ARG A 85 11.48 12.45 -6.19
N PRO A 86 11.57 11.19 -6.63
CA PRO A 86 10.79 10.73 -7.78
C PRO A 86 9.31 10.72 -7.42
N ALA A 87 8.50 11.06 -8.40
CA ALA A 87 7.05 11.05 -8.33
C ALA A 87 6.49 9.65 -8.05
N THR A 88 7.22 8.57 -8.36
CA THR A 88 6.86 7.19 -8.03
C THR A 88 6.33 7.00 -6.61
N CYS A 89 6.83 7.76 -5.63
CA CYS A 89 6.35 7.69 -4.24
C CYS A 89 4.84 7.97 -4.09
N ILE A 90 4.21 8.69 -5.04
CA ILE A 90 2.76 8.96 -5.05
C ILE A 90 1.91 7.81 -5.61
N GLY A 91 2.53 6.84 -6.32
CA GLY A 91 1.81 5.81 -7.09
C GLY A 91 0.77 5.00 -6.29
N CYS A 92 1.05 4.78 -5.01
CA CYS A 92 0.15 4.07 -4.09
C CYS A 92 -0.54 5.02 -3.09
N LYS A 93 -0.75 6.30 -3.45
CA LYS A 93 -1.26 7.35 -2.55
C LYS A 93 -2.35 8.21 -3.14
N THR A 94 -2.52 8.22 -4.47
CA THR A 94 -3.49 9.07 -5.16
C THR A 94 -4.26 8.32 -6.22
N THR A 95 -5.53 8.69 -6.39
CA THR A 95 -6.34 8.22 -7.51
C THR A 95 -6.01 8.91 -8.84
N ASP A 96 -5.19 9.96 -8.82
CA ASP A 96 -4.76 10.67 -10.02
C ASP A 96 -3.74 9.88 -10.87
N VAL A 97 -3.30 8.69 -10.44
CA VAL A 97 -2.38 7.83 -11.22
C VAL A 97 -2.91 7.54 -12.62
N SER A 98 -4.20 7.20 -12.77
CA SER A 98 -4.77 6.96 -14.11
C SER A 98 -4.72 8.21 -15.01
N LYS A 99 -4.71 9.43 -14.45
CA LYS A 99 -4.50 10.66 -15.22
C LYS A 99 -3.03 10.86 -15.56
N LEU A 100 -2.12 10.57 -14.63
CA LEU A 100 -0.69 10.64 -14.87
C LEU A 100 -0.28 9.69 -15.99
N ASP A 101 -0.75 8.43 -15.96
CA ASP A 101 -0.53 7.45 -17.02
C ASP A 101 -1.07 7.95 -18.37
N ALA A 102 -2.28 8.50 -18.40
CA ALA A 102 -2.90 8.97 -19.64
C ALA A 102 -2.19 10.18 -20.27
N ILE A 103 -1.60 11.07 -19.46
CA ILE A 103 -0.98 12.31 -19.93
C ILE A 103 0.51 12.10 -20.24
N HIS A 104 1.20 11.29 -19.42
CA HIS A 104 2.66 11.20 -19.41
C HIS A 104 3.18 9.80 -19.71
N GLY A 105 2.35 8.75 -19.73
CA GLY A 105 2.82 7.37 -19.75
C GLY A 105 3.79 7.11 -18.60
N ASP A 106 4.77 6.22 -18.79
CA ASP A 106 5.74 5.88 -17.75
C ASP A 106 6.71 7.04 -17.39
N ASP A 107 6.74 8.14 -18.14
CA ASP A 107 7.66 9.25 -17.86
C ASP A 107 7.36 9.92 -16.50
N TRP A 108 6.11 9.85 -16.01
CA TRP A 108 5.75 10.51 -14.75
C TRP A 108 6.48 9.92 -13.55
N TYR A 109 6.85 8.63 -13.53
CA TYR A 109 7.53 8.01 -12.39
C TYR A 109 8.80 8.78 -11.98
N SER A 110 9.56 9.23 -12.98
CA SER A 110 10.83 9.93 -12.79
C SER A 110 10.70 11.43 -12.53
N MET A 111 9.51 12.01 -12.69
CA MET A 111 9.29 13.45 -12.48
C MET A 111 9.54 13.84 -11.01
N PRO A 112 9.86 15.12 -10.74
CA PRO A 112 9.91 15.59 -9.36
C PRO A 112 8.56 15.41 -8.66
N PHE A 113 8.57 14.87 -7.43
CA PHE A 113 7.38 14.64 -6.61
C PHE A 113 6.53 15.91 -6.46
N ALA A 114 7.17 17.08 -6.35
CA ALA A 114 6.52 18.39 -6.31
C ALA A 114 5.57 18.68 -7.49
N LYS A 115 5.78 18.03 -8.64
CA LYS A 115 4.96 18.22 -9.86
C LYS A 115 3.68 17.40 -9.90
N VAL A 116 3.64 16.29 -9.16
CA VAL A 116 2.54 15.33 -9.21
C VAL A 116 1.65 15.35 -7.96
N MET A 117 2.09 16.05 -6.91
CA MET A 117 1.35 16.14 -5.66
C MET A 117 0.03 16.89 -5.87
N GLY A 118 -1.10 16.16 -5.86
CA GLY A 118 -2.46 16.69 -5.93
C GLY A 118 -3.22 16.67 -4.60
N SER A 119 -4.56 16.66 -4.68
CA SER A 119 -5.46 16.63 -3.50
C SER A 119 -6.34 15.38 -3.44
N ASN A 120 -6.34 14.54 -4.47
CA ASN A 120 -7.19 13.35 -4.52
C ASN A 120 -6.46 12.14 -3.94
N THR A 121 -6.78 11.76 -2.70
CA THR A 121 -6.20 10.58 -2.05
C THR A 121 -6.71 9.28 -2.69
N ILE A 122 -6.24 8.14 -2.18
CA ILE A 122 -6.69 6.80 -2.58
C ILE A 122 -8.22 6.75 -2.52
N GLY A 123 -8.88 6.39 -3.62
CA GLY A 123 -10.33 6.47 -3.79
C GLY A 123 -10.87 5.57 -4.89
N CYS A 124 -12.07 5.91 -5.36
CA CYS A 124 -12.87 5.03 -6.22
C CYS A 124 -12.13 4.56 -7.49
N LEU A 125 -11.39 5.46 -8.16
CA LEU A 125 -10.77 5.12 -9.44
C LEU A 125 -9.53 4.24 -9.30
N ASP A 126 -9.09 3.94 -8.08
CA ASP A 126 -8.00 2.99 -7.87
C ASP A 126 -8.41 1.54 -8.09
N CYS A 127 -9.69 1.25 -7.85
CA CYS A 127 -10.23 -0.11 -7.89
C CYS A 127 -11.43 -0.23 -8.84
N HIS A 128 -11.99 0.88 -9.32
CA HIS A 128 -13.19 0.88 -10.15
C HIS A 128 -13.00 1.65 -11.47
N ALA A 129 -13.63 1.14 -12.52
CA ALA A 129 -13.75 1.82 -13.80
C ALA A 129 -14.63 3.08 -13.67
N PRO A 130 -14.26 4.20 -14.32
CA PRO A 130 -14.99 5.47 -14.16
C PRO A 130 -16.38 5.49 -14.81
N ASP A 131 -16.63 4.59 -15.76
CA ASP A 131 -17.82 4.53 -16.60
C ASP A 131 -18.94 3.67 -16.01
N ASP A 132 -18.60 2.47 -15.52
CA ASP A 132 -19.58 1.50 -15.01
C ASP A 132 -19.30 0.97 -13.59
N ALA A 133 -18.22 1.45 -12.96
CA ALA A 133 -17.75 1.02 -11.66
C ALA A 133 -17.39 -0.48 -11.56
N THR A 134 -17.13 -1.16 -12.67
CA THR A 134 -16.54 -2.51 -12.65
C THR A 134 -15.18 -2.51 -11.96
N VAL A 135 -14.87 -3.61 -11.29
CA VAL A 135 -13.58 -3.77 -10.59
C VAL A 135 -12.45 -3.84 -11.62
N ARG A 136 -11.38 -3.08 -11.38
CA ARG A 136 -10.17 -3.04 -12.20
C ARG A 136 -8.94 -2.76 -11.35
N HIS A 137 -7.78 -3.00 -11.93
CA HIS A 137 -6.51 -2.49 -11.41
C HIS A 137 -6.13 -1.25 -12.21
N ALA A 138 -5.85 -0.15 -11.53
CA ALA A 138 -5.35 1.07 -12.13
C ALA A 138 -3.82 1.11 -12.18
N ARG A 139 -3.12 0.18 -11.53
CA ARG A 139 -1.67 0.16 -11.41
C ARG A 139 -1.05 -0.91 -12.30
N THR A 140 -0.43 -0.48 -13.40
CA THR A 140 0.10 -1.42 -14.41
C THR A 140 1.24 -2.30 -13.89
N TRP A 141 1.97 -1.87 -12.86
CA TRP A 141 3.02 -2.69 -12.23
C TRP A 141 2.47 -3.96 -11.57
N LEU A 142 1.20 -3.98 -11.19
CA LEU A 142 0.56 -5.21 -10.72
C LEU A 142 0.39 -6.19 -11.87
N ASP A 143 -0.05 -5.74 -13.05
CA ASP A 143 -0.21 -6.61 -14.22
C ASP A 143 1.14 -7.19 -14.67
N GLU A 144 2.20 -6.39 -14.62
CA GLU A 144 3.59 -6.83 -14.86
C GLU A 144 4.03 -7.87 -13.84
N GLY A 145 3.74 -7.66 -12.55
CA GLY A 145 4.03 -8.62 -11.50
C GLY A 145 3.27 -9.94 -11.69
N ILE A 146 1.98 -9.89 -12.03
CA ILE A 146 1.15 -11.07 -12.28
C ILE A 146 1.67 -11.86 -13.50
N ALA A 147 2.12 -11.16 -14.54
CA ALA A 147 2.60 -11.77 -15.78
C ALA A 147 3.84 -12.67 -15.60
N HIS A 148 4.56 -12.56 -14.47
CA HIS A 148 5.64 -13.49 -14.14
C HIS A 148 5.13 -14.92 -13.87
N GLY A 149 3.88 -15.09 -13.45
CA GLY A 149 3.25 -16.41 -13.32
C GLY A 149 3.90 -17.33 -12.29
N THR A 150 4.48 -16.75 -11.22
CA THR A 150 5.25 -17.47 -10.20
C THR A 150 4.45 -17.85 -8.96
N PHE A 151 3.13 -17.57 -8.96
CA PHE A 151 2.25 -17.92 -7.86
C PHE A 151 2.20 -19.45 -7.67
N ALA A 152 2.45 -19.89 -6.44
CA ALA A 152 2.37 -21.28 -6.03
C ALA A 152 1.01 -21.65 -5.42
N ASN A 153 0.34 -20.71 -4.75
CA ASN A 153 -0.87 -21.01 -3.97
C ASN A 153 -2.17 -20.40 -4.53
N ILE A 154 -2.08 -19.51 -5.52
CA ILE A 154 -3.27 -18.82 -6.06
C ILE A 154 -3.29 -18.82 -7.59
N GLU A 155 -4.51 -18.80 -8.14
CA GLU A 155 -4.79 -18.41 -9.52
C GLU A 155 -5.25 -16.94 -9.50
N PRO A 156 -4.50 -15.99 -10.07
CA PRO A 156 -4.88 -14.58 -10.07
C PRO A 156 -6.19 -14.28 -10.80
N GLU A 157 -6.56 -15.05 -11.83
CA GLU A 157 -7.76 -14.77 -12.62
C GLU A 157 -9.03 -14.75 -11.75
N GLY A 158 -9.79 -13.65 -11.83
CA GLY A 158 -11.09 -13.49 -11.15
C GLY A 158 -11.01 -13.16 -9.65
N ARG A 159 -9.82 -12.99 -9.08
CA ARG A 159 -9.67 -12.59 -7.66
C ARG A 159 -9.97 -11.11 -7.44
N THR A 160 -10.67 -10.80 -6.35
CA THR A 160 -11.01 -9.43 -5.95
C THR A 160 -9.96 -8.80 -5.05
N ASP A 161 -9.12 -9.59 -4.37
CA ASP A 161 -8.05 -9.06 -3.52
C ASP A 161 -6.83 -8.52 -4.29
N LEU A 162 -6.74 -8.75 -5.60
CA LEU A 162 -5.73 -8.12 -6.45
C LEU A 162 -5.81 -6.59 -6.43
N VAL A 163 -6.99 -6.00 -6.17
CA VAL A 163 -7.11 -4.55 -6.00
C VAL A 163 -6.27 -4.04 -4.82
N CYS A 164 -6.06 -4.87 -3.79
CA CYS A 164 -5.20 -4.58 -2.66
C CYS A 164 -3.71 -4.75 -3.03
N ALA A 165 -3.39 -5.78 -3.83
CA ALA A 165 -2.05 -6.09 -4.33
C ALA A 165 -1.44 -5.00 -5.23
N GLN A 166 -2.24 -4.03 -5.67
CA GLN A 166 -1.72 -2.83 -6.34
C GLN A 166 -0.75 -2.03 -5.46
N CYS A 167 -0.90 -2.10 -4.13
CA CYS A 167 -0.20 -1.26 -3.17
C CYS A 167 0.39 -2.03 -1.98
N HIS A 168 -0.30 -3.08 -1.52
CA HIS A 168 0.05 -3.86 -0.33
C HIS A 168 0.99 -5.02 -0.66
N THR A 169 2.15 -4.66 -1.21
CA THR A 169 3.16 -5.58 -1.73
C THR A 169 4.56 -5.09 -1.41
N ASN A 170 5.55 -5.99 -1.51
CA ASN A 170 6.95 -5.60 -1.55
C ASN A 170 7.30 -5.04 -2.93
N TYR A 171 8.05 -3.95 -2.97
CA TYR A 171 8.40 -3.30 -4.23
C TYR A 171 9.76 -2.61 -4.17
N HIS A 172 10.30 -2.36 -5.36
CA HIS A 172 11.42 -1.46 -5.56
C HIS A 172 11.17 -0.59 -6.79
N PHE A 173 12.07 0.35 -7.05
CA PHE A 173 12.02 1.20 -8.23
C PHE A 173 13.07 0.76 -9.24
N ASN A 174 12.66 0.65 -10.50
CA ASN A 174 13.56 0.48 -11.61
C ASN A 174 14.63 1.59 -11.60
N ALA A 175 15.90 1.23 -11.79
CA ALA A 175 17.01 2.17 -11.66
C ALA A 175 16.97 3.31 -12.70
N GLU A 176 16.43 3.04 -13.88
CA GLU A 176 16.38 3.97 -15.01
C GLU A 176 15.06 4.75 -15.03
N THR A 177 13.93 4.03 -15.06
CA THR A 177 12.60 4.63 -15.26
C THR A 177 11.97 5.12 -13.97
N ARG A 178 12.45 4.64 -12.81
CA ARG A 178 11.83 4.80 -11.48
C ARG A 178 10.45 4.16 -11.37
N LYS A 179 9.98 3.40 -12.36
CA LYS A 179 8.73 2.64 -12.28
C LYS A 179 8.76 1.67 -11.11
N VAL A 180 7.60 1.45 -10.49
CA VAL A 180 7.44 0.42 -9.45
C VAL A 180 7.61 -0.96 -10.08
N GLU A 181 8.43 -1.80 -9.47
CA GLU A 181 8.62 -3.20 -9.86
C GLU A 181 8.35 -4.10 -8.65
N LEU A 182 7.50 -5.10 -8.86
CA LEU A 182 7.21 -6.16 -7.90
C LEU A 182 8.24 -7.26 -8.07
N ALA A 183 8.88 -7.68 -6.97
CA ALA A 183 9.97 -8.67 -6.98
C ALA A 183 9.45 -10.11 -7.13
N TRP A 184 8.52 -10.35 -8.04
CA TRP A 184 7.76 -11.60 -8.17
C TRP A 184 8.32 -12.51 -9.27
N THR A 185 9.49 -12.22 -9.86
CA THR A 185 10.09 -13.03 -10.93
C THR A 185 10.46 -14.45 -10.51
N THR A 186 10.69 -14.66 -9.21
CA THR A 186 11.13 -15.93 -8.62
C THR A 186 10.10 -16.56 -7.68
N GLY A 187 9.05 -15.83 -7.34
CA GLY A 187 8.00 -16.26 -6.40
C GLY A 187 7.65 -15.16 -5.39
N LEU A 188 6.63 -15.40 -4.56
CA LEU A 188 6.20 -14.41 -3.57
C LEU A 188 6.88 -14.57 -2.21
N THR A 189 7.44 -15.74 -1.90
CA THR A 189 8.07 -16.01 -0.59
C THR A 189 9.25 -15.07 -0.32
N ALA A 190 9.57 -14.82 0.95
CA ALA A 190 10.73 -14.00 1.30
C ALA A 190 12.04 -14.59 0.75
N GLU A 191 12.16 -15.92 0.76
CA GLU A 191 13.30 -16.65 0.22
C GLU A 191 13.39 -16.51 -1.31
N ALA A 192 12.27 -16.67 -2.02
CA ALA A 192 12.23 -16.48 -3.48
C ALA A 192 12.57 -15.04 -3.85
N GLN A 193 11.99 -14.07 -3.13
CA GLN A 193 12.33 -12.67 -3.35
C GLN A 193 13.81 -12.43 -3.10
N LEU A 194 14.45 -13.05 -2.09
CA LEU A 194 15.89 -12.94 -1.82
C LEU A 194 16.74 -13.37 -3.02
N GLU A 195 16.38 -14.46 -3.71
CA GLU A 195 17.08 -14.89 -4.94
C GLU A 195 17.07 -13.79 -6.01
N HIS A 196 15.98 -13.02 -6.11
CA HIS A 196 15.90 -11.88 -7.02
C HIS A 196 16.81 -10.71 -6.60
N TYR A 197 17.13 -10.51 -5.31
CA TYR A 197 18.11 -9.47 -4.90
C TYR A 197 19.55 -9.85 -5.26
N ASP A 198 19.86 -11.15 -5.33
CA ASP A 198 21.22 -11.60 -5.66
C ASP A 198 21.59 -11.33 -7.14
N GLU A 199 20.61 -11.08 -8.01
CA GLU A 199 20.82 -10.84 -9.44
C GLU A 199 21.41 -9.44 -9.73
N ALA A 200 20.88 -8.40 -9.07
CA ALA A 200 21.31 -7.03 -9.27
C ALA A 200 20.92 -6.13 -8.09
N GLN A 201 21.79 -5.16 -7.76
CA GLN A 201 21.49 -4.20 -6.71
C GLN A 201 20.29 -3.30 -7.07
N ARG A 202 19.35 -3.17 -6.15
CA ARG A 202 18.08 -2.47 -6.32
C ARG A 202 18.03 -1.12 -5.61
N SER A 203 17.00 -0.33 -5.94
CA SER A 203 16.83 1.03 -5.40
C SER A 203 16.54 1.10 -3.90
N ASP A 204 16.07 0.01 -3.32
CA ASP A 204 15.68 -0.12 -1.92
C ASP A 204 16.79 -0.76 -1.06
N GLU A 205 17.95 -1.03 -1.67
CA GLU A 205 19.14 -1.52 -1.00
C GLU A 205 20.11 -0.39 -0.66
N TRP A 206 20.74 -0.47 0.52
CA TRP A 206 21.77 0.46 0.94
C TRP A 206 22.84 -0.24 1.76
N VAL A 207 24.05 0.33 1.76
CA VAL A 207 25.12 -0.11 2.66
C VAL A 207 24.86 0.52 4.04
N HIS A 208 24.59 -0.33 5.03
CA HIS A 208 24.33 0.09 6.39
C HIS A 208 25.61 0.68 7.01
N PRO A 209 25.60 1.95 7.46
CA PRO A 209 26.82 2.72 7.74
C PRO A 209 27.62 2.19 8.94
N GLN A 210 26.98 1.50 9.88
CA GLN A 210 27.65 0.99 11.08
C GLN A 210 28.27 -0.40 10.87
N THR A 211 27.68 -1.21 9.99
CA THR A 211 28.04 -2.63 9.82
C THR A 211 28.75 -2.89 8.51
N GLY A 212 28.61 -2.01 7.51
CA GLY A 212 29.09 -2.22 6.15
C GLY A 212 28.30 -3.27 5.36
N ALA A 213 27.22 -3.82 5.92
CA ALA A 213 26.38 -4.79 5.23
C ALA A 213 25.52 -4.11 4.16
N LEU A 214 25.36 -4.74 3.00
CA LEU A 214 24.30 -4.40 2.06
C LEU A 214 22.98 -4.92 2.63
N VAL A 215 21.97 -4.04 2.74
CA VAL A 215 20.68 -4.35 3.35
C VAL A 215 19.57 -3.95 2.39
N ALA A 216 18.57 -4.81 2.24
CA ALA A 216 17.33 -4.57 1.51
C ALA A 216 16.23 -4.02 2.42
N LYS A 217 15.43 -3.08 1.92
CA LYS A 217 14.23 -2.61 2.61
C LYS A 217 13.02 -3.38 2.08
N LEU A 218 12.43 -4.23 2.92
CA LEU A 218 11.10 -4.80 2.65
C LEU A 218 9.98 -3.84 3.03
N GLN A 219 8.97 -3.66 2.18
CA GLN A 219 7.80 -2.82 2.41
C GLN A 219 6.53 -3.68 2.43
N HIS A 220 5.75 -3.53 3.50
CA HIS A 220 4.36 -3.99 3.66
C HIS A 220 3.93 -5.13 2.69
N PRO A 221 4.53 -6.33 2.81
CA PRO A 221 4.34 -7.43 1.87
C PRO A 221 3.07 -8.22 2.23
N GLU A 222 1.93 -7.55 2.43
CA GLU A 222 0.74 -8.22 2.94
C GLU A 222 0.21 -9.26 1.95
N TYR A 223 0.19 -8.96 0.65
CA TYR A 223 -0.28 -9.91 -0.36
C TYR A 223 0.58 -11.17 -0.40
N GLU A 224 1.91 -10.99 -0.43
CA GLU A 224 2.86 -12.09 -0.47
C GLU A 224 2.81 -12.93 0.80
N LEU A 225 2.79 -12.29 1.98
CA LEU A 225 2.70 -13.01 3.25
C LEU A 225 1.36 -13.72 3.41
N TYR A 226 0.26 -13.11 2.94
CA TYR A 226 -1.07 -13.71 3.01
C TYR A 226 -1.16 -14.96 2.13
N HIS A 227 -0.63 -14.93 0.91
CA HIS A 227 -0.74 -16.06 -0.01
C HIS A 227 0.35 -17.11 0.14
N GLU A 228 1.60 -16.69 0.39
CA GLU A 228 2.78 -17.56 0.28
C GLU A 228 3.81 -17.27 1.39
N GLY A 229 3.37 -16.75 2.54
CA GLY A 229 4.22 -16.74 3.73
C GLY A 229 4.78 -18.14 4.07
N GLN A 230 5.84 -18.19 4.89
CA GLN A 230 6.56 -19.45 5.22
C GLN A 230 5.63 -20.62 5.58
N GLU A 231 4.54 -20.33 6.29
CA GLU A 231 3.38 -21.20 6.36
C GLU A 231 2.24 -20.55 5.58
N VAL A 232 1.83 -21.18 4.47
CA VAL A 232 0.70 -20.69 3.67
C VAL A 232 -0.50 -20.46 4.60
N ASN A 233 -0.98 -19.22 4.63
CA ASN A 233 -2.02 -18.76 5.54
C ASN A 233 -3.27 -19.63 5.43
N VAL A 234 -3.84 -20.03 6.57
CA VAL A 234 -5.05 -20.85 6.59
C VAL A 234 -6.23 -20.19 5.88
N HIS A 235 -6.39 -18.87 5.94
CA HIS A 235 -7.45 -18.15 5.25
C HIS A 235 -7.26 -18.21 3.73
N SER A 236 -6.03 -17.95 3.26
CA SER A 236 -5.67 -18.09 1.84
C SER A 236 -5.90 -19.51 1.32
N ARG A 237 -5.50 -20.55 2.09
CA ARG A 237 -5.75 -21.96 1.75
C ARG A 237 -7.24 -22.31 1.65
N LEU A 238 -8.07 -21.64 2.44
CA LEU A 238 -9.52 -21.80 2.39
C LEU A 238 -10.17 -20.99 1.26
N GLY A 239 -9.38 -20.27 0.45
CA GLY A 239 -9.85 -19.44 -0.65
C GLY A 239 -10.43 -18.09 -0.20
N LEU A 240 -10.26 -17.72 1.06
CA LEU A 240 -10.63 -16.39 1.53
C LEU A 240 -9.71 -15.34 0.90
N GLN A 241 -10.25 -14.14 0.77
CA GLN A 241 -9.63 -12.98 0.13
C GLN A 241 -9.57 -11.82 1.13
N CYS A 242 -8.74 -10.82 0.84
CA CYS A 242 -8.67 -9.58 1.61
C CYS A 242 -10.06 -8.95 1.80
N THR A 243 -10.89 -8.99 0.75
CA THR A 243 -12.24 -8.42 0.73
C THR A 243 -13.21 -9.12 1.68
N ASP A 244 -13.01 -10.41 1.98
CA ASP A 244 -13.92 -11.15 2.86
C ASP A 244 -13.83 -10.67 4.32
N CYS A 245 -12.65 -10.17 4.74
CA CYS A 245 -12.41 -9.70 6.09
C CYS A 245 -12.42 -8.17 6.20
N HIS A 246 -11.88 -7.46 5.21
CA HIS A 246 -11.71 -6.00 5.27
C HIS A 246 -12.79 -5.22 4.51
N MET A 247 -13.64 -5.91 3.74
CA MET A 247 -14.77 -5.32 3.00
C MET A 247 -16.02 -6.20 3.14
N PRO A 248 -16.48 -6.48 4.39
CA PRO A 248 -17.63 -7.37 4.58
C PRO A 248 -18.90 -6.79 3.96
N LYS A 249 -19.90 -7.65 3.76
CA LYS A 249 -21.24 -7.20 3.37
C LYS A 249 -21.88 -6.39 4.49
N ALA A 250 -22.55 -5.31 4.12
CA ALA A 250 -23.30 -4.42 4.98
C ALA A 250 -24.65 -4.10 4.34
N THR A 251 -25.56 -3.52 5.12
CA THR A 251 -26.89 -3.10 4.66
C THR A 251 -27.04 -1.60 4.87
N ASP A 252 -27.47 -0.88 3.83
CA ASP A 252 -27.71 0.56 3.93
C ASP A 252 -29.03 0.90 4.63
N SER A 253 -29.34 2.19 4.77
CA SER A 253 -30.57 2.65 5.43
C SER A 253 -31.85 2.26 4.70
N ASP A 254 -31.77 1.94 3.41
CA ASP A 254 -32.89 1.55 2.57
C ASP A 254 -33.09 0.02 2.56
N GLY A 255 -32.20 -0.74 3.20
CA GLY A 255 -32.26 -2.18 3.32
C GLY A 255 -31.52 -2.93 2.21
N GLU A 256 -30.76 -2.23 1.36
CA GLU A 256 -30.01 -2.83 0.26
C GLU A 256 -28.63 -3.30 0.72
N GLU A 257 -28.20 -4.47 0.25
CA GLU A 257 -26.87 -5.00 0.56
C GLU A 257 -25.80 -4.31 -0.28
N TYR A 258 -24.70 -3.90 0.36
CA TYR A 258 -23.52 -3.37 -0.29
C TYR A 258 -22.24 -3.94 0.33
N THR A 259 -21.11 -3.74 -0.35
CA THR A 259 -19.78 -4.09 0.17
C THR A 259 -19.22 -2.89 0.97
N GLU A 260 -18.86 -3.10 2.24
CA GLU A 260 -18.29 -2.05 3.10
C GLU A 260 -16.93 -1.55 2.55
N HIS A 261 -16.70 -0.24 2.66
CA HIS A 261 -15.50 0.45 2.17
C HIS A 261 -14.68 1.11 3.31
N HIS A 262 -14.94 0.71 4.56
CA HIS A 262 -14.13 1.08 5.71
C HIS A 262 -12.98 0.07 5.91
N TRP A 263 -11.88 0.23 5.16
CA TRP A 263 -10.68 -0.59 5.35
C TRP A 263 -9.99 -0.23 6.67
N THR A 264 -10.19 -1.08 7.67
CA THR A 264 -9.58 -0.98 9.00
C THR A 264 -9.27 -2.38 9.54
N SER A 265 -8.83 -2.46 10.80
CA SER A 265 -8.65 -3.73 11.50
C SER A 265 -9.98 -4.48 11.58
N PRO A 266 -10.08 -5.74 11.13
CA PRO A 266 -11.30 -6.55 11.24
C PRO A 266 -11.78 -6.69 12.70
N LEU A 267 -10.87 -6.61 13.67
CA LEU A 267 -11.19 -6.71 15.10
C LEU A 267 -12.08 -5.57 15.64
N THR A 268 -12.41 -4.57 14.82
CA THR A 268 -13.31 -3.48 15.21
C THR A 268 -14.75 -3.70 14.78
N HIS A 269 -15.01 -4.73 13.96
CA HIS A 269 -16.33 -5.00 13.38
C HIS A 269 -16.64 -6.49 13.14
N VAL A 270 -15.69 -7.38 13.41
CA VAL A 270 -15.87 -8.84 13.48
C VAL A 270 -16.14 -9.26 14.92
#